data_AF-A0A949W923-F1
#
_entry.id   AF-A0A949W923-F1
#
_cell.length_a   1.000
_cell.length_b   1.000
_cell.length_c   1.000
_cell.angle_alpha   90.00
_cell.angle_beta   90.00
_cell.angle_gamma   90.00
#
_symmetry.space_group_name_H-M   'P 1'
#
loop_
_entity.id
_entity.type
_entity.pdbx_description
1 polymer ?
#
loop_
_entity_poly.entity_id
_entity_poly.type
_entity_poly.pdbx_seq_one_letter_code
_entity_poly.pdbx_strand_id
1 'polypeptide(L)'
;MSACRLFLLGLLLPVLSSCTGLEIKPLLGQTLQLPASDFGPESLSAPLLGANAGQKTVVVYLGLSEKQIEARHPSSQFCHVPVVKGIQHLNRNVAGLPRDPAHAELRSRLITTRSRLMDYYDTRRIAFNSVPPFTGRGFMSRRAMMPPLGTTR
;
A
#
# COMPACT_ATOMS: atom_id res chain seq x y z
N MET A 1 -36.22 -9.07 -47.76
CA MET A 1 -35.22 -9.72 -46.87
C MET A 1 -34.57 -8.70 -45.93
N SER A 2 -35.35 -7.92 -45.16
CA SER A 2 -34.80 -6.80 -44.34
C SER A 2 -35.15 -6.85 -42.85
N ALA A 3 -36.01 -7.76 -42.40
CA ALA A 3 -36.43 -7.84 -41.00
C ALA A 3 -35.44 -8.58 -40.09
N CYS A 4 -34.61 -9.47 -40.65
CA CYS A 4 -33.72 -10.33 -39.87
C CYS A 4 -32.46 -9.61 -39.34
N ARG A 5 -32.07 -8.46 -39.95
CA ARG A 5 -30.89 -7.68 -39.53
C ARG A 5 -31.16 -6.75 -38.33
N LEU A 6 -32.40 -6.31 -38.13
CA LEU A 6 -32.78 -5.44 -37.01
C LEU A 6 -32.85 -6.19 -35.68
N PHE A 7 -33.21 -7.48 -35.71
CA PHE A 7 -33.32 -8.30 -34.51
C PHE A 7 -31.95 -8.66 -33.90
N LEU A 8 -30.93 -8.82 -34.73
CA LEU A 8 -29.55 -9.09 -34.29
C LEU A 8 -28.89 -7.86 -33.63
N LEU A 9 -29.28 -6.65 -34.01
CA LEU A 9 -28.77 -5.42 -33.39
C LEU A 9 -29.39 -5.17 -32.00
N GLY A 10 -30.67 -5.53 -31.83
CA GLY A 10 -31.40 -5.40 -30.55
C GLY A 10 -30.88 -6.34 -29.45
N LEU A 11 -30.41 -7.53 -29.83
CA LEU A 11 -29.90 -8.54 -28.88
C LEU A 11 -28.48 -8.25 -28.36
N LEU A 12 -27.72 -7.39 -29.05
CA LEU A 12 -26.36 -6.99 -28.64
C LEU A 12 -26.33 -5.78 -27.70
N LEU A 13 -27.40 -4.99 -27.65
CA LEU A 13 -27.52 -3.84 -26.75
C LEU A 13 -27.52 -4.19 -25.25
N PRO A 14 -28.21 -5.24 -24.75
CA PRO A 14 -28.18 -5.56 -23.33
C PRO A 14 -26.86 -6.17 -22.85
N VAL A 15 -26.02 -6.71 -23.75
CA VAL A 15 -24.71 -7.28 -23.39
C VAL A 15 -23.68 -6.18 -23.09
N LEU A 16 -23.83 -4.99 -23.71
CA LEU A 16 -22.95 -3.85 -23.46
C LEU A 16 -23.28 -3.10 -22.17
N SER A 17 -24.50 -3.22 -21.64
CA SER A 17 -24.91 -2.59 -20.38
C SER A 17 -24.43 -3.32 -19.13
N SER A 18 -23.84 -4.52 -19.24
CA SER A 18 -23.26 -5.24 -18.09
C SER A 18 -21.81 -4.88 -17.78
N CYS A 19 -21.21 -3.91 -18.49
CA CYS A 19 -19.86 -3.40 -18.19
C CYS A 19 -19.83 -2.19 -17.22
N THR A 20 -20.95 -1.83 -16.57
CA THR A 20 -21.01 -0.74 -15.58
C THR A 20 -20.95 -1.25 -14.15
N GLY A 21 -20.06 -2.21 -13.88
CA GLY A 21 -19.81 -2.79 -12.57
C GLY A 21 -18.38 -2.61 -12.06
N LEU A 22 -17.60 -1.68 -12.65
CA LEU A 22 -16.32 -1.28 -12.08
C LEU A 22 -16.58 -0.45 -10.82
N GLU A 23 -16.74 -1.14 -9.70
CA GLU A 23 -16.55 -0.55 -8.37
C GLU A 23 -15.12 0.01 -8.34
N ILE A 24 -14.96 1.30 -8.65
CA ILE A 24 -13.68 2.00 -8.48
C ILE A 24 -13.48 2.11 -6.98
N LYS A 25 -12.99 1.04 -6.35
CA LYS A 25 -12.52 1.10 -4.97
C LYS A 25 -11.43 2.17 -4.95
N PRO A 26 -11.55 3.21 -4.13
CA PRO A 26 -10.55 4.27 -4.09
C PRO A 26 -9.22 3.64 -3.66
N LEU A 27 -8.34 3.39 -4.62
CA LEU A 27 -7.05 2.73 -4.40
C LEU A 27 -6.21 3.51 -3.39
N LEU A 28 -6.38 4.85 -3.34
CA LEU A 28 -5.72 5.73 -2.37
C LEU A 28 -6.20 5.56 -0.93
N GLY A 29 -7.38 4.95 -0.70
CA GLY A 29 -8.00 4.83 0.62
C GLY A 29 -7.80 3.49 1.33
N GLN A 30 -7.27 2.47 0.66
CA GLN A 30 -7.06 1.17 1.30
C GLN A 30 -5.95 1.28 2.37
N THR A 31 -5.85 0.30 3.26
CA THR A 31 -4.74 0.16 4.21
C THR A 31 -4.22 -1.27 4.15
N LEU A 32 -2.94 -1.45 4.48
CA LEU A 32 -2.34 -2.79 4.62
C LEU A 32 -2.22 -3.09 6.11
N GLN A 33 -2.85 -4.17 6.56
CA GLN A 33 -2.75 -4.63 7.94
C GLN A 33 -1.71 -5.74 8.06
N LEU A 34 -0.81 -5.60 9.04
CA LEU A 34 0.25 -6.55 9.33
C LEU A 34 0.32 -6.78 10.84
N PRO A 35 0.68 -7.98 11.32
CA PRO A 35 0.99 -8.17 12.72
C PRO A 35 2.27 -7.39 13.10
N ALA A 36 2.36 -6.91 14.34
CA ALA A 36 3.57 -6.22 14.81
C ALA A 36 4.84 -7.08 14.73
N SER A 37 4.71 -8.41 14.86
CA SER A 37 5.80 -9.37 14.73
C SER A 37 6.45 -9.41 13.35
N ASP A 38 5.77 -8.92 12.30
CA ASP A 38 6.35 -8.80 10.95
C ASP A 38 7.44 -7.72 10.87
N PHE A 39 7.49 -6.80 11.85
CA PHE A 39 8.52 -5.76 11.98
C PHE A 39 9.69 -6.17 12.89
N GLY A 40 9.68 -7.42 13.38
CA GLY A 40 10.72 -7.97 14.25
C GLY A 40 10.30 -8.05 15.73
N PRO A 41 11.22 -8.44 16.62
CA PRO A 41 11.01 -8.41 18.06
C PRO A 41 10.79 -6.98 18.56
N GLU A 42 10.18 -6.84 19.73
CA GLU A 42 9.83 -5.54 20.31
C GLU A 42 11.04 -4.58 20.41
N SER A 43 12.22 -5.08 20.72
CA SER A 43 13.45 -4.29 20.75
C SER A 43 13.79 -3.62 19.42
N LEU A 44 13.46 -4.26 18.29
CA LEU A 44 13.66 -3.69 16.96
C LEU A 44 12.46 -2.87 16.49
N SER A 45 11.24 -3.27 16.80
CA SER A 45 10.02 -2.64 16.28
C SER A 45 9.56 -1.42 17.09
N ALA A 46 9.90 -1.33 18.38
CA ALA A 46 9.45 -0.26 19.28
C ALA A 46 9.78 1.17 18.80
N PRO A 47 10.95 1.46 18.18
CA PRO A 47 11.21 2.78 17.62
C PRO A 47 10.24 3.22 16.51
N LEU A 48 9.59 2.26 15.83
CA LEU A 48 8.60 2.54 14.79
C LEU A 48 7.17 2.47 15.32
N LEU A 49 6.86 1.45 16.12
CA LEU A 49 5.49 1.09 16.52
C LEU A 49 5.08 1.63 17.90
N GLY A 50 6.05 2.10 18.70
CA GLY A 50 5.89 2.43 20.12
C GLY A 50 6.10 1.21 21.02
N ALA A 51 6.25 1.46 22.32
CA ALA A 51 6.34 0.42 23.34
C ALA A 51 5.02 -0.36 23.46
N ASN A 52 5.08 -1.64 23.82
CA ASN A 52 3.93 -2.55 23.98
C ASN A 52 3.12 -2.75 22.69
N ALA A 53 3.73 -2.54 21.52
CA ALA A 53 3.09 -2.75 20.23
C ALA A 53 3.00 -4.24 19.85
N GLY A 54 3.63 -5.16 20.59
CA GLY A 54 3.76 -6.57 20.23
C GLY A 54 2.43 -7.31 20.00
N GLN A 55 1.34 -6.85 20.62
CA GLN A 55 -0.01 -7.43 20.43
C GLN A 55 -0.92 -6.62 19.49
N LYS A 56 -0.44 -5.47 18.98
CA LYS A 56 -1.24 -4.58 18.14
C LYS A 56 -1.14 -4.96 16.67
N THR A 57 -2.20 -4.64 15.92
CA THR A 57 -2.18 -4.73 14.46
C THR A 57 -1.58 -3.45 13.89
N VAL A 58 -0.60 -3.58 13.00
CA VAL A 58 0.02 -2.44 12.33
C VAL A 58 -0.78 -2.11 11.07
N VAL A 59 -1.30 -0.89 11.01
CA VAL A 59 -2.00 -0.34 9.85
C VAL A 59 -1.01 0.51 9.07
N VAL A 60 -0.62 0.00 7.91
CA VAL A 60 0.27 0.69 6.98
C VAL A 60 -0.54 1.47 5.95
N TYR A 61 -0.23 2.75 5.82
CA TYR A 61 -0.99 3.67 4.98
C TYR A 61 -0.11 4.53 4.07
N LEU A 62 -0.72 5.02 2.98
CA LEU A 62 -0.10 5.96 2.05
C LEU A 62 -1.15 6.97 1.58
N GLY A 63 -0.80 8.26 1.61
CA GLY A 63 -1.65 9.35 1.10
C GLY A 63 -2.82 9.76 2.00
N LEU A 64 -2.96 9.14 3.18
CA LEU A 64 -3.94 9.51 4.21
C LEU A 64 -3.27 10.32 5.30
N SER A 65 -3.97 11.31 5.85
CA SER A 65 -3.51 12.02 7.03
C SER A 65 -3.68 11.16 8.29
N GLU A 66 -2.91 11.45 9.33
CA GLU A 66 -2.98 10.74 10.60
C GLU A 66 -4.40 10.77 11.19
N LYS A 67 -5.05 11.95 11.18
CA LYS A 67 -6.45 12.11 11.61
C LYS A 67 -7.42 11.21 10.85
N GLN A 68 -7.22 11.03 9.54
CA GLN A 68 -8.08 10.16 8.72
C GLN A 68 -7.88 8.69 9.05
N ILE A 69 -6.65 8.29 9.39
CA ILE A 69 -6.35 6.92 9.80
C ILE A 69 -6.92 6.63 11.18
N GLU A 70 -6.72 7.53 12.15
CA GLU A 70 -7.25 7.38 13.51
C GLU A 70 -8.78 7.29 13.54
N ALA A 71 -9.46 8.04 12.66
CA ALA A 71 -10.91 7.96 12.52
C ALA A 71 -11.38 6.59 11.99
N ARG A 72 -10.56 5.89 11.18
CA ARG A 72 -10.89 4.58 10.60
C ARG A 72 -10.43 3.41 11.47
N HIS A 73 -9.32 3.61 12.18
CA HIS A 73 -8.63 2.63 13.00
C HIS A 73 -8.25 3.31 14.32
N PRO A 74 -9.04 3.14 15.39
CA PRO A 74 -8.72 3.74 16.68
C PRO A 74 -7.43 3.17 17.29
N SER A 75 -6.54 4.04 17.78
CA SER A 75 -5.17 3.71 18.21
C SER A 75 -5.05 2.77 19.43
N SER A 76 -6.17 2.40 20.05
CA SER A 76 -6.19 1.45 21.18
C SER A 76 -5.75 0.04 20.75
N GLN A 77 -6.13 -0.39 19.55
CA GLN A 77 -5.84 -1.73 19.01
C GLN A 77 -4.84 -1.71 17.84
N PHE A 78 -4.60 -0.53 17.26
CA PHE A 78 -3.82 -0.37 16.04
C PHE A 78 -2.59 0.53 16.24
N CYS A 79 -1.51 0.20 15.53
CA CYS A 79 -0.34 1.07 15.36
C CYS A 79 -0.36 1.64 13.93
N HIS A 80 -0.26 2.95 13.77
CA HIS A 80 -0.36 3.59 12.46
C HIS A 80 1.03 3.90 11.92
N VAL A 81 1.35 3.36 10.74
CA VAL A 81 2.67 3.54 10.13
C VAL A 81 2.54 4.03 8.69
N PRO A 82 3.07 5.21 8.36
CA PRO A 82 3.26 5.59 6.96
C PRO A 82 4.15 4.58 6.25
N VAL A 83 3.74 4.08 5.09
CA VAL A 83 4.47 3.01 4.36
C VAL A 83 5.96 3.35 4.15
N VAL A 84 6.28 4.62 3.86
CA VAL A 84 7.66 5.07 3.66
C VAL A 84 8.48 4.95 4.93
N LYS A 85 7.91 5.30 6.10
CA LYS A 85 8.60 5.12 7.39
C LYS A 85 8.82 3.64 7.68
N GLY A 86 7.83 2.80 7.38
CA GLY A 86 7.95 1.34 7.51
C GLY A 86 9.08 0.77 6.66
N ILE A 87 9.14 1.13 5.37
CA ILE A 87 10.21 0.68 4.46
C ILE A 87 11.58 1.16 4.93
N GLN A 88 11.72 2.43 5.31
CA GLN A 88 12.99 2.97 5.81
C GLN A 88 13.46 2.26 7.08
N HIS A 89 12.53 1.96 8.00
CA HIS A 89 12.82 1.21 9.21
C HIS A 89 13.31 -0.21 8.90
N LEU A 90 12.62 -0.94 8.00
CA LEU A 90 13.02 -2.29 7.61
C LEU A 90 14.37 -2.29 6.90
N ASN A 91 14.65 -1.31 6.02
CA ASN A 91 15.94 -1.17 5.35
C ASN A 91 17.09 -1.03 6.37
N ARG A 92 16.92 -0.18 7.39
CA ARG A 92 17.94 0.04 8.42
C ARG A 92 18.20 -1.23 9.24
N ASN A 93 17.14 -1.91 9.66
CA ASN A 93 17.27 -3.14 10.46
C ASN A 93 17.88 -4.29 9.66
N VAL A 94 17.46 -4.50 8.41
CA VAL A 94 18.04 -5.55 7.54
C VAL A 94 19.52 -5.29 7.27
N ALA A 95 19.91 -4.03 7.08
CA ALA A 95 21.31 -3.63 6.87
C ALA A 95 22.15 -3.79 8.15
N GLY A 96 21.58 -3.49 9.32
CA GLY A 96 22.26 -3.56 10.61
C GLY A 96 22.40 -4.96 11.21
N LEU A 97 21.60 -5.94 10.76
CA LEU A 97 21.66 -7.31 11.30
C LEU A 97 22.98 -8.03 10.91
N PRO A 98 23.58 -8.83 11.82
CA PRO A 98 24.70 -9.73 11.50
C PRO A 98 24.31 -10.82 10.49
N ARG A 99 25.26 -11.25 9.63
CA ARG A 99 25.03 -12.24 8.54
C ARG A 99 25.26 -13.70 8.98
N ASP A 100 25.05 -13.96 10.25
CA ASP A 100 25.18 -15.28 10.87
C ASP A 100 23.90 -16.12 10.71
N PRO A 101 23.99 -17.46 10.81
CA PRO A 101 22.83 -18.33 10.69
C PRO A 101 21.78 -18.08 11.78
N ALA A 102 22.17 -17.58 12.96
CA ALA A 102 21.25 -17.27 14.05
C ALA A 102 20.24 -16.16 13.70
N HIS A 103 20.63 -15.18 12.88
CA HIS A 103 19.74 -14.08 12.45
C HIS A 103 19.16 -14.28 11.04
N ALA A 104 19.45 -15.42 10.38
CA ALA A 104 19.01 -15.67 9.01
C ALA A 104 17.47 -15.69 8.88
N GLU A 105 16.77 -16.31 9.82
CA GLU A 105 15.30 -16.38 9.82
C GLU A 105 14.67 -14.99 10.02
N LEU A 106 15.15 -14.24 11.03
CA LEU A 106 14.67 -12.88 11.29
C LEU A 106 14.91 -11.98 10.08
N ARG A 107 16.10 -12.03 9.49
CA ARG A 107 16.44 -11.27 8.28
C ARG A 107 15.51 -11.63 7.12
N SER A 108 15.27 -12.92 6.87
CA SER A 108 14.36 -13.38 5.82
C SER A 108 12.95 -12.82 6.04
N ARG A 109 12.44 -12.88 7.27
CA ARG A 109 11.13 -12.32 7.63
C ARG A 109 11.05 -10.82 7.36
N LEU A 110 12.03 -10.04 7.82
CA LEU A 110 12.08 -8.59 7.59
C LEU A 110 12.16 -8.23 6.10
N ILE A 111 12.90 -9.01 5.31
CA ILE A 111 12.98 -8.84 3.85
C ILE A 111 11.61 -9.13 3.21
N THR A 112 10.94 -10.20 3.60
CA THR A 112 9.59 -10.52 3.10
C THR A 112 8.59 -9.43 3.45
N THR A 113 8.60 -8.93 4.69
CA THR A 113 7.75 -7.80 5.10
C THR A 113 8.06 -6.56 4.27
N ARG A 114 9.35 -6.24 4.06
CA ARG A 114 9.78 -5.10 3.23
C ARG A 114 9.26 -5.23 1.80
N SER A 115 9.37 -6.40 1.19
CA SER A 115 8.87 -6.64 -0.17
C SER A 115 7.36 -6.40 -0.25
N ARG A 116 6.59 -6.91 0.73
CA ARG A 116 5.14 -6.64 0.80
C ARG A 116 4.81 -5.15 0.92
N LEU A 117 5.59 -4.39 1.70
CA LEU A 117 5.42 -2.94 1.79
C LEU A 117 5.77 -2.22 0.48
N MET A 118 6.81 -2.68 -0.22
CA MET A 118 7.19 -2.15 -1.52
C MET A 118 6.11 -2.43 -2.57
N ASP A 119 5.59 -3.65 -2.65
CA ASP A 119 4.50 -3.99 -3.57
C ASP A 119 3.26 -3.12 -3.33
N TYR A 120 2.92 -2.92 -2.05
CA TYR A 120 1.84 -2.03 -1.64
C TYR A 120 2.11 -0.56 -2.04
N TYR A 121 3.32 -0.06 -1.81
CA TYR A 121 3.73 1.27 -2.23
C TYR A 121 3.69 1.45 -3.75
N ASP A 122 4.24 0.49 -4.51
CA ASP A 122 4.33 0.56 -5.96
C ASP A 122 2.95 0.45 -6.61
N THR A 123 2.08 -0.43 -6.11
CA THR A 123 0.68 -0.52 -6.58
C THR A 123 -0.02 0.83 -6.44
N ARG A 124 0.13 1.49 -5.29
CA ARG A 124 -0.44 2.82 -5.05
C ARG A 124 0.18 3.89 -5.92
N ARG A 125 1.49 3.84 -6.08
CA ARG A 125 2.24 4.79 -6.89
C ARG A 125 1.85 4.68 -8.36
N ILE A 126 1.73 3.48 -8.89
CA ILE A 126 1.23 3.24 -10.24
C ILE A 126 -0.21 3.76 -10.36
N ALA A 127 -1.09 3.42 -9.41
CA ALA A 127 -2.48 3.89 -9.40
C ALA A 127 -2.60 5.42 -9.37
N PHE A 128 -1.77 6.10 -8.57
CA PHE A 128 -1.75 7.56 -8.50
C PHE A 128 -1.24 8.20 -9.80
N ASN A 129 -0.29 7.54 -10.46
CA ASN A 129 0.28 8.01 -11.73
C ASN A 129 -0.60 7.66 -12.94
N SER A 130 -1.45 6.63 -12.85
CA SER A 130 -2.31 6.18 -13.96
C SER A 130 -3.58 7.01 -14.13
N VAL A 131 -3.96 7.84 -13.16
CA VAL A 131 -5.12 8.74 -13.28
C VAL A 131 -4.77 9.90 -14.21
N PRO A 132 -5.40 10.02 -15.40
CA PRO A 132 -5.09 11.07 -16.36
C PRO A 132 -5.28 12.46 -15.73
N PRO A 133 -4.41 13.44 -16.05
CA PRO A 133 -4.59 14.79 -15.54
C PRO A 133 -5.85 15.38 -16.17
N PHE A 134 -6.89 15.64 -15.37
CA PHE A 134 -8.11 16.24 -15.89
C PHE A 134 -7.95 17.72 -16.31
N THR A 135 -6.81 18.38 -16.05
CA THR A 135 -6.50 19.74 -16.56
C THR A 135 -5.01 20.10 -16.37
N GLY A 136 -4.32 20.53 -17.44
CA GLY A 136 -3.10 21.37 -17.46
C GLY A 136 -1.76 20.84 -16.89
N ARG A 137 -0.67 20.86 -17.69
CA ARG A 137 0.80 20.81 -17.37
C ARG A 137 1.29 20.01 -16.11
N GLY A 138 0.53 19.06 -15.55
CA GLY A 138 0.76 18.50 -14.21
C GLY A 138 1.51 17.16 -14.14
N PHE A 139 2.02 16.63 -15.25
CA PHE A 139 2.70 15.33 -15.26
C PHE A 139 4.05 15.36 -14.50
N MET A 140 4.77 16.49 -14.55
CA MET A 140 6.07 16.63 -13.88
C MET A 140 5.95 16.91 -12.37
N SER A 141 4.85 17.50 -11.90
CA SER A 141 4.68 17.90 -10.50
C SER A 141 4.31 16.73 -9.57
N ARG A 142 3.68 15.65 -10.08
CA ARG A 142 3.26 14.51 -9.24
C ARG A 142 4.39 13.60 -8.76
N ARG A 143 5.43 13.38 -9.57
CA ARG A 143 6.63 12.65 -9.13
C ARG A 143 7.35 13.37 -7.99
N ALA A 144 7.31 14.71 -7.96
CA ALA A 144 7.88 15.52 -6.89
C ALA A 144 7.03 15.53 -5.61
N MET A 145 5.73 15.23 -5.70
CA MET A 145 4.83 15.13 -4.52
C MET A 145 4.94 13.78 -3.79
N MET A 146 5.60 12.79 -4.39
CA MET A 146 5.80 11.51 -3.72
C MET A 146 7.02 11.58 -2.80
N PRO A 147 6.89 11.20 -1.52
CA PRO A 147 8.01 11.16 -0.61
C PRO A 147 9.11 10.23 -1.17
N PRO A 148 10.38 10.68 -1.20
CA PRO A 148 11.46 9.88 -1.75
C PRO A 148 11.67 8.61 -0.90
N LEU A 149 11.66 7.45 -1.55
CA LEU A 149 12.24 6.25 -0.97
C LEU A 149 13.76 6.43 -1.04
N GLY A 150 14.40 6.65 0.12
CA GLY A 150 15.86 6.72 0.19
C GLY A 150 16.46 5.49 -0.48
N THR A 151 17.34 5.70 -1.46
CA THR A 151 18.03 4.62 -2.14
C THR A 151 18.98 3.96 -1.15
N THR A 152 18.78 2.67 -0.88
CA THR A 152 19.83 1.83 -0.29
C THR A 152 20.96 1.75 -1.31
N ARG A 153 22.01 2.54 -1.11
CA ARG A 153 23.33 2.27 -1.67
C ARG A 153 24.09 1.34 -0.72
#